data_AF-A0A017RYW0-F1
#
_entry.id   AF-A0A017RYW0-F1
#
_cell.length_a   1.000
_cell.length_b   1.000
_cell.length_c   1.000
_cell.angle_alpha   90.00
_cell.angle_beta   90.00
_cell.angle_gamma   90.00
#
_symmetry.space_group_name_H-M   'P 1'
#
loop_
_entity.id
_entity.type
_entity.pdbx_description
1 polymer ?
#
loop_
_entity_poly.entity_id
_entity_poly.type
_entity_poly.pdbx_seq_one_letter_code
_entity_poly.pdbx_strand_id
1 'polypeptide(L)'
;MGDVVIRKSYGGDVYFKIVQIVKKQDGQNLYILKGTNLRIMADAPQNDLEKPGLNKISDNNDVFNKRINSLMKKILMQRKNNTSSRGGLMQKTKDGLAFGRAGRVLHIDGDEEYMNICVRGYKQLGIECVGKMVPEMQQPQVILNLLKEYRPDILVLTGHDGMIKGSQNYLSLDSYRNSKYFVEAVKKAREYQSSYDELVIFAGACQSNFEALIEAGANFASSPQRVLIHALDPVFICEKVAFSNISKFVSPDEALENTVTGVKGLGGLQTRGKFREGMPKSAYS
;
A
#
# COMPACT_ATOMS: atom_id res chain seq x y z
N MET A 1 5.37 -16.09 -21.96
CA MET A 1 4.98 -14.80 -21.37
C MET A 1 3.72 -15.04 -20.55
N GLY A 2 3.65 -14.53 -19.32
CA GLY A 2 2.50 -14.75 -18.41
C GLY A 2 2.55 -16.03 -17.57
N ASP A 3 3.54 -16.90 -17.78
CA ASP A 3 3.75 -18.08 -16.95
C ASP A 3 4.16 -17.71 -15.52
N VAL A 4 3.66 -18.49 -14.56
CA VAL A 4 4.04 -18.40 -13.15
C VAL A 4 5.27 -19.28 -12.90
N VAL A 5 6.29 -18.68 -12.30
CA VAL A 5 7.58 -19.31 -11.99
C VAL A 5 8.04 -18.96 -10.59
N ILE A 6 8.94 -19.76 -10.04
CA ILE A 6 9.69 -19.47 -8.82
C ILE A 6 11.19 -19.39 -9.14
N ARG A 7 11.96 -18.71 -8.28
CA ARG A 7 13.41 -18.64 -8.41
C ARG A 7 14.09 -19.63 -7.47
N LYS A 8 14.87 -20.55 -8.02
CA LYS A 8 15.58 -21.58 -7.25
C LYS A 8 16.63 -20.99 -6.32
N SER A 9 17.38 -20.00 -6.79
CA SER A 9 18.43 -19.32 -6.02
C SER A 9 17.93 -18.57 -4.78
N TYR A 10 16.62 -18.32 -4.66
CA TYR A 10 15.99 -17.66 -3.53
C TYR A 10 15.09 -18.60 -2.72
N GLY A 11 15.24 -19.92 -2.87
CA GLY A 11 14.50 -20.91 -2.08
C GLY A 11 13.08 -21.20 -2.57
N GLY A 12 12.63 -20.57 -3.66
CA GLY A 12 11.35 -20.87 -4.30
C GLY A 12 10.11 -20.42 -3.51
N ASP A 13 10.27 -19.43 -2.63
CA ASP A 13 9.24 -18.92 -1.72
C ASP A 13 8.31 -17.87 -2.35
N VAL A 14 8.81 -17.12 -3.33
CA VAL A 14 8.05 -16.09 -4.05
C VAL A 14 7.66 -16.56 -5.44
N TYR A 15 6.36 -16.40 -5.75
CA TYR A 15 5.80 -16.67 -7.06
C TYR A 15 5.86 -15.41 -7.91
N PHE A 16 6.34 -15.57 -9.14
CA PHE A 16 6.49 -14.50 -10.11
C PHE A 16 5.76 -14.83 -11.41
N LYS A 17 5.26 -13.80 -12.09
CA LYS A 17 4.81 -13.87 -13.47
C LYS A 17 5.92 -13.37 -14.39
N ILE A 18 6.19 -14.09 -15.48
CA ILE A 18 7.12 -13.63 -16.51
C ILE A 18 6.46 -12.49 -17.30
N VAL A 19 7.01 -11.29 -17.20
CA VAL A 19 6.48 -10.07 -17.86
C VAL A 19 7.31 -9.62 -19.05
N GLN A 20 8.56 -10.08 -19.19
CA GLN A 20 9.38 -9.81 -20.37
C GLN A 20 10.47 -10.88 -20.53
N ILE A 21 10.91 -11.11 -21.76
CA ILE A 21 12.08 -11.94 -22.09
C ILE A 21 13.00 -11.08 -22.94
N VAL A 22 14.22 -10.85 -22.47
CA VAL A 22 15.27 -10.09 -23.15
C VAL A 22 16.34 -11.05 -23.63
N LYS A 23 16.59 -11.08 -24.94
CA LYS A 23 17.73 -11.83 -25.51
C LYS A 23 19.02 -11.04 -25.28
N LYS A 24 19.96 -11.62 -24.54
CA LYS A 24 21.30 -11.06 -24.38
C LYS A 24 22.16 -11.36 -25.61
N GLN A 25 23.23 -10.59 -25.76
CA GLN A 25 24.20 -10.72 -26.86
C GLN A 25 24.92 -12.09 -26.87
N ASP A 26 25.03 -12.72 -25.69
CA ASP A 26 25.59 -14.07 -25.51
C ASP A 26 24.61 -15.21 -25.89
N GLY A 27 23.44 -14.87 -26.44
CA GLY A 27 22.39 -15.82 -26.82
C GLY A 27 21.52 -16.31 -25.67
N GLN A 28 21.81 -15.92 -24.41
CA GLN A 28 21.00 -16.33 -23.26
C GLN A 28 19.77 -15.44 -23.09
N ASN A 29 18.66 -16.05 -22.64
CA ASN A 29 17.45 -15.32 -22.30
C ASN A 29 17.54 -14.83 -20.85
N LEU A 30 17.33 -13.52 -20.67
CA LEU A 30 17.07 -12.90 -19.38
C LEU A 30 15.57 -12.69 -19.21
N TYR A 31 15.00 -13.19 -18.14
CA TYR A 31 13.56 -13.09 -17.85
C TYR A 31 13.34 -11.98 -16.85
N ILE A 32 12.42 -11.07 -17.15
CA ILE A 32 11.92 -10.08 -16.21
C ILE A 32 10.67 -10.65 -15.57
N LEU A 33 10.68 -10.64 -14.24
CA LEU A 33 9.74 -11.30 -13.36
C LEU A 33 9.05 -10.26 -12.49
N LYS A 34 7.75 -10.46 -12.26
CA LYS A 34 6.94 -9.63 -11.39
C LYS A 34 6.28 -10.48 -10.31
N GLY A 35 6.45 -10.11 -9.04
CA GLY A 35 5.85 -10.83 -7.92
C GLY A 35 4.32 -10.80 -7.99
N THR A 36 3.66 -11.92 -7.73
CA THR A 36 2.18 -12.00 -7.81
C THR A 36 1.50 -11.22 -6.68
N ASN A 37 2.04 -11.32 -5.47
CA ASN A 37 1.46 -10.72 -4.25
C ASN A 37 2.41 -9.72 -3.55
N LEU A 38 3.71 -9.80 -3.86
CA LEU A 38 4.73 -8.90 -3.33
C LEU A 38 5.11 -7.88 -4.41
N ARG A 39 5.32 -6.62 -4.01
CA ARG A 39 5.66 -5.50 -4.91
C ARG A 39 7.12 -5.56 -5.40
N ILE A 40 7.50 -6.62 -6.11
CA ILE A 40 8.89 -6.89 -6.51
C ILE A 40 9.00 -7.11 -8.02
N MET A 41 10.02 -6.48 -8.60
CA MET A 41 10.53 -6.77 -9.93
C MET A 41 11.92 -7.40 -9.80
N ALA A 42 12.12 -8.51 -10.51
CA ALA A 42 13.40 -9.22 -10.53
C ALA A 42 13.75 -9.64 -11.95
N ASP A 43 15.04 -9.77 -12.23
CA ASP A 43 15.54 -10.45 -13.41
C ASP A 43 16.17 -11.80 -13.02
N ALA A 44 16.05 -12.79 -13.90
CA ALA A 44 16.65 -14.10 -13.70
C ALA A 44 16.99 -14.80 -15.02
N PRO A 45 18.08 -15.59 -15.09
CA PRO A 45 18.34 -16.46 -16.23
C PRO A 45 17.36 -17.65 -16.23
N GLN A 46 17.14 -18.27 -17.39
CA GLN A 46 16.25 -19.43 -17.53
C GLN A 46 16.55 -20.53 -16.50
N ASN A 47 17.83 -20.81 -16.27
CA ASN A 47 18.28 -21.90 -15.40
C ASN A 47 17.97 -21.67 -13.92
N ASP A 48 17.65 -20.44 -13.51
CA ASP A 48 17.21 -20.11 -12.15
C ASP A 48 15.69 -20.25 -11.98
N LEU A 49 14.94 -20.37 -13.08
CA LEU A 49 13.49 -20.48 -13.06
C LEU A 49 13.03 -21.93 -12.96
N GLU A 50 12.00 -22.15 -12.15
CA GLU A 50 11.26 -23.39 -12.09
C GLU A 50 9.77 -23.07 -12.25
N LYS A 51 9.05 -23.86 -13.06
CA LYS A 51 7.60 -23.76 -13.22
C LYS A 51 6.94 -24.69 -12.20
N PRO A 52 6.28 -24.17 -11.14
CA PRO A 52 5.60 -25.02 -10.18
C PRO A 52 4.44 -25.77 -10.85
N GLY A 53 4.10 -26.95 -10.34
CA GLY A 53 2.91 -27.68 -10.79
C GLY A 53 1.62 -26.87 -10.54
N LEU A 54 0.64 -26.97 -11.42
CA LEU A 54 -0.61 -26.21 -11.36
C LEU A 54 -1.31 -26.35 -9.99
N ASN A 55 -1.31 -27.55 -9.40
CA ASN A 55 -1.89 -27.79 -8.08
C ASN A 55 -1.19 -26.96 -7.00
N LYS A 56 0.16 -26.89 -6.99
CA LYS A 56 0.92 -26.08 -6.04
C LYS A 56 0.64 -24.58 -6.19
N ILE A 57 0.45 -24.10 -7.43
CA ILE A 57 0.08 -22.71 -7.70
C ILE A 57 -1.32 -22.42 -7.14
N SER A 58 -2.28 -23.31 -7.40
CA SER A 58 -3.65 -23.19 -6.88
C SER A 58 -3.67 -23.20 -5.35
N ASP A 59 -3.02 -24.18 -4.73
CA ASP A 59 -2.97 -24.33 -3.27
C ASP A 59 -2.35 -23.11 -2.60
N ASN A 60 -1.24 -22.59 -3.15
CA ASN A 60 -0.59 -21.40 -2.61
C ASN A 60 -1.49 -20.17 -2.72
N ASN A 61 -2.10 -19.96 -3.89
CA ASN A 61 -3.05 -18.88 -4.10
C ASN A 61 -4.25 -19.00 -3.16
N ASP A 62 -4.78 -20.21 -2.94
CA ASP A 62 -5.92 -20.45 -2.06
C ASP A 62 -5.58 -20.16 -0.60
N VAL A 63 -4.43 -20.62 -0.11
CA VAL A 63 -3.96 -20.32 1.25
C VAL A 63 -3.77 -18.83 1.43
N PHE A 64 -3.14 -18.17 0.45
CA PHE A 64 -2.89 -16.74 0.48
C PHE A 64 -4.20 -15.94 0.50
N ASN A 65 -5.11 -16.25 -0.42
CA ASN A 65 -6.43 -15.61 -0.54
C ASN A 65 -7.28 -15.87 0.71
N LYS A 66 -7.25 -17.08 1.29
CA LYS A 66 -7.93 -17.38 2.56
C LYS A 66 -7.42 -16.50 3.70
N ARG A 67 -6.10 -16.29 3.80
CA ARG A 67 -5.52 -15.40 4.81
C ARG A 67 -5.99 -13.95 4.63
N ILE A 68 -5.93 -13.42 3.41
CA ILE A 68 -6.41 -12.05 3.11
C ILE A 68 -7.91 -11.91 3.39
N ASN A 69 -8.72 -12.88 2.97
CA ASN A 69 -10.16 -12.89 3.21
C ASN A 69 -10.49 -12.94 4.71
N SER A 70 -9.73 -13.72 5.49
CA SER A 70 -9.86 -13.77 6.95
C SER A 70 -9.54 -12.42 7.59
N LEU A 71 -8.47 -11.74 7.16
CA LEU A 71 -8.13 -10.40 7.62
C LEU A 71 -9.21 -9.38 7.28
N MET A 72 -9.70 -9.37 6.04
CA MET A 72 -10.82 -8.51 5.61
C MET A 72 -12.06 -8.74 6.47
N LYS A 73 -12.40 -10.00 6.75
CA LYS A 73 -13.54 -10.37 7.61
C LYS A 73 -13.32 -9.91 9.06
N LYS A 74 -12.12 -10.09 9.61
CA LYS A 74 -11.74 -9.60 10.96
C LYS A 74 -11.94 -8.09 11.05
N ILE A 75 -11.43 -7.33 10.08
CA ILE A 75 -11.56 -5.87 10.01
C ILE A 75 -13.03 -5.45 9.97
N LEU A 76 -13.83 -6.06 9.08
CA LEU A 76 -15.26 -5.75 8.94
C LEU A 76 -16.04 -6.08 10.23
N MET A 77 -15.69 -7.17 10.91
CA MET A 77 -16.28 -7.54 12.20
C MET A 77 -15.86 -6.57 13.32
N GLN A 78 -14.59 -6.18 13.40
CA GLN A 78 -14.10 -5.17 14.34
C GLN A 78 -14.82 -3.84 14.16
N ARG A 79 -15.02 -3.41 12.90
CA ARG A 79 -15.81 -2.20 12.59
C ARG A 79 -17.25 -2.33 13.06
N LYS A 80 -17.93 -3.45 12.74
CA LYS A 80 -19.29 -3.73 13.23
C LYS A 80 -19.39 -3.70 14.75
N ASN A 81 -18.41 -4.27 15.45
CA ASN A 81 -18.38 -4.33 16.91
C ASN A 81 -18.09 -2.96 17.55
N ASN A 82 -17.21 -2.17 16.96
CA ASN A 82 -16.97 -0.78 17.38
C ASN A 82 -18.21 0.09 17.13
N THR A 83 -18.95 -0.17 16.05
CA THR A 83 -20.27 0.44 15.83
C THR A 83 -21.37 -0.13 16.72
N SER A 84 -21.31 -1.35 17.27
CA SER A 84 -22.33 -1.81 18.23
C SER A 84 -22.02 -1.41 19.67
N SER A 85 -20.74 -1.20 20.01
CA SER A 85 -20.30 -0.69 21.32
C SER A 85 -20.26 0.85 21.42
N ARG A 86 -20.33 1.57 20.29
CA ARG A 86 -20.51 3.04 20.22
C ARG A 86 -21.61 3.52 19.24
N GLY A 87 -22.53 2.66 18.82
CA GLY A 87 -23.70 3.01 17.99
C GLY A 87 -23.41 3.63 16.61
N GLY A 88 -22.82 2.88 15.68
CA GLY A 88 -22.56 3.33 14.32
C GLY A 88 -23.54 2.81 13.27
N LEU A 89 -23.63 3.61 12.20
CA LEU A 89 -24.45 3.54 10.98
C LEU A 89 -25.98 3.61 11.15
N MET A 90 -26.53 3.24 12.30
CA MET A 90 -27.93 3.49 12.65
C MET A 90 -28.08 3.66 14.16
N GLN A 91 -27.51 4.72 14.74
CA GLN A 91 -28.02 5.16 16.04
C GLN A 91 -29.35 5.86 15.77
N LYS A 92 -30.47 5.27 16.21
CA LYS A 92 -31.69 6.04 16.46
C LYS A 92 -31.37 6.97 17.63
N THR A 93 -30.95 8.19 17.35
CA THR A 93 -31.00 9.25 18.36
C THR A 93 -32.44 9.75 18.45
N LYS A 94 -32.78 10.49 19.51
CA LYS A 94 -34.12 11.06 19.68
C LYS A 94 -34.56 11.94 18.49
N ASP A 95 -33.59 12.40 17.67
CA ASP A 95 -33.78 13.37 16.58
C ASP A 95 -33.42 12.83 15.16
N GLY A 96 -33.11 11.53 14.98
CA GLY A 96 -32.87 10.94 13.65
C GLY A 96 -31.86 9.78 13.57
N LEU A 97 -31.49 9.37 12.35
CA LEU A 97 -30.42 8.40 12.09
C LEU A 97 -29.07 9.12 11.95
N ALA A 98 -28.01 8.66 12.63
CA ALA A 98 -26.64 9.15 12.41
C ALA A 98 -26.02 8.53 11.14
N PHE A 99 -25.15 9.29 10.45
CA PHE A 99 -24.33 8.80 9.34
C PHE A 99 -22.84 9.05 9.59
N GLY A 100 -21.98 8.45 8.78
CA GLY A 100 -20.54 8.63 8.91
C GLY A 100 -19.86 8.79 7.56
N ARG A 101 -18.78 9.57 7.54
CA ARG A 101 -17.92 9.79 6.39
C ARG A 101 -16.52 9.32 6.73
N ALA A 102 -16.08 8.25 6.06
CA ALA A 102 -14.69 7.79 6.15
C ALA A 102 -13.76 8.71 5.37
N GLY A 103 -12.47 8.68 5.74
CA GLY A 103 -11.43 9.35 4.97
C GLY A 103 -11.32 8.80 3.55
N ARG A 104 -11.14 9.68 2.57
CA ARG A 104 -11.00 9.34 1.16
C ARG A 104 -9.52 9.18 0.78
N VAL A 105 -9.23 8.21 -0.08
CA VAL A 105 -7.87 7.87 -0.49
C VAL A 105 -7.58 8.34 -1.92
N LEU A 106 -6.43 8.98 -2.13
CA LEU A 106 -5.79 9.09 -3.44
C LEU A 106 -4.60 8.13 -3.46
N HIS A 107 -4.66 7.10 -4.31
CA HIS A 107 -3.59 6.11 -4.45
C HIS A 107 -2.86 6.31 -5.77
N ILE A 108 -1.59 6.67 -5.70
CA ILE A 108 -0.70 6.80 -6.84
C ILE A 108 0.30 5.65 -6.81
N ASP A 109 0.37 4.90 -7.90
CA ASP A 109 1.24 3.74 -8.03
C ASP A 109 2.01 3.77 -9.35
N GLY A 110 3.29 3.40 -9.32
CA GLY A 110 4.10 3.17 -10.53
C GLY A 110 3.69 1.90 -11.29
N ASP A 111 2.89 1.02 -10.68
CA ASP A 111 2.46 -0.24 -11.26
C ASP A 111 0.93 -0.37 -11.32
N GLU A 112 0.40 -0.49 -12.54
CA GLU A 112 -1.05 -0.58 -12.77
C GLU A 112 -1.70 -1.81 -12.10
N GLU A 113 -1.02 -2.95 -12.05
CA GLU A 113 -1.59 -4.18 -11.48
C GLU A 113 -1.66 -4.09 -9.96
N TYR A 114 -0.60 -3.60 -9.32
CA TYR A 114 -0.60 -3.38 -7.86
C TYR A 114 -1.56 -2.27 -7.45
N MET A 115 -1.66 -1.19 -8.23
CA MET A 115 -2.69 -0.17 -8.06
C MET A 115 -4.08 -0.78 -8.06
N ASN A 116 -4.39 -1.59 -9.09
CA ASN A 116 -5.70 -2.21 -9.25
C ASN A 116 -6.01 -3.20 -8.12
N ILE A 117 -5.01 -3.92 -7.60
CA ILE A 117 -5.15 -4.75 -6.40
C ILE A 117 -5.55 -3.88 -5.19
N CYS A 118 -4.87 -2.75 -4.98
CA CYS A 118 -5.16 -1.84 -3.87
C CYS A 118 -6.56 -1.20 -3.99
N VAL A 119 -6.92 -0.69 -5.17
CA VAL A 119 -8.23 -0.11 -5.47
C VAL A 119 -9.37 -1.10 -5.19
N ARG A 120 -9.21 -2.38 -5.59
CA ARG A 120 -10.16 -3.43 -5.22
C ARG A 120 -10.23 -3.66 -3.71
N GLY A 121 -9.09 -3.67 -3.02
CA GLY A 121 -9.02 -3.78 -1.56
C GLY A 121 -9.76 -2.65 -0.85
N TYR A 122 -9.55 -1.39 -1.25
CA TYR A 122 -10.28 -0.23 -0.73
C TYR A 122 -11.78 -0.37 -0.93
N LYS A 123 -12.21 -0.76 -2.14
CA LYS A 123 -13.63 -0.96 -2.47
C LYS A 123 -14.27 -2.04 -1.59
N GLN A 124 -13.60 -3.18 -1.38
CA GLN A 124 -14.08 -4.24 -0.49
C GLN A 124 -14.22 -3.79 0.96
N LEU A 125 -13.39 -2.84 1.40
CA LEU A 125 -13.44 -2.25 2.73
C LEU A 125 -14.38 -1.04 2.82
N GLY A 126 -15.05 -0.64 1.74
CA GLY A 126 -15.97 0.50 1.72
C GLY A 126 -15.26 1.85 1.82
N ILE A 127 -14.04 1.96 1.31
CA ILE A 127 -13.24 3.20 1.26
C ILE A 127 -13.35 3.78 -0.14
N GLU A 128 -13.73 5.06 -0.22
CA GLU A 128 -13.68 5.82 -1.46
C GLU A 128 -12.21 6.05 -1.85
N CYS A 129 -11.83 5.60 -3.05
CA CYS A 129 -10.46 5.69 -3.53
C CYS A 129 -10.41 6.09 -5.01
N VAL A 130 -9.51 7.03 -5.31
CA VAL A 130 -9.10 7.34 -6.68
C VAL A 130 -7.71 6.75 -6.91
N GLY A 131 -7.59 5.84 -7.86
CA GLY A 131 -6.31 5.27 -8.31
C GLY A 131 -5.74 6.03 -9.51
N LYS A 132 -4.44 6.34 -9.50
CA LYS A 132 -3.71 6.92 -10.63
C LYS A 132 -2.41 6.15 -10.88
N MET A 133 -2.28 5.59 -12.07
CA MET A 133 -1.02 4.98 -12.50
C MET A 133 -0.08 6.09 -12.96
N VAL A 134 1.02 6.28 -12.24
CA VAL A 134 2.03 7.30 -12.52
C VAL A 134 3.41 6.72 -12.20
N PRO A 135 4.31 6.63 -13.21
CA PRO A 135 5.69 6.19 -13.00
C PRO A 135 6.38 6.98 -11.88
N GLU A 136 7.24 6.34 -11.10
CA GLU A 136 7.82 6.89 -9.87
C GLU A 136 8.47 8.26 -10.12
N MET A 137 9.26 8.36 -11.20
CA MET A 137 9.94 9.60 -11.62
C MET A 137 8.99 10.77 -11.91
N GLN A 138 7.75 10.48 -12.29
CA GLN A 138 6.75 11.50 -12.64
C GLN A 138 5.86 11.89 -11.47
N GLN A 139 5.78 11.08 -10.40
CA GLN A 139 4.94 11.35 -9.24
C GLN A 139 5.19 12.74 -8.63
N PRO A 140 6.45 13.21 -8.45
CA PRO A 140 6.71 14.56 -7.94
C PRO A 140 6.15 15.69 -8.81
N GLN A 141 5.95 15.47 -10.11
CA GLN A 141 5.51 16.54 -11.01
C GLN A 141 4.00 16.66 -11.08
N VAL A 142 3.28 15.58 -10.85
CA VAL A 142 1.81 15.56 -10.93
C VAL A 142 1.13 15.71 -9.57
N ILE A 143 1.83 15.44 -8.47
CA ILE A 143 1.23 15.31 -7.14
C ILE A 143 0.42 16.54 -6.71
N LEU A 144 0.92 17.75 -6.94
CA LEU A 144 0.24 18.99 -6.55
C LEU A 144 -1.09 19.17 -7.30
N ASN A 145 -1.14 18.82 -8.58
CA ASN A 145 -2.36 18.93 -9.38
C ASN A 145 -3.40 17.91 -8.93
N LEU A 146 -2.98 16.66 -8.69
CA LEU A 146 -3.86 15.60 -8.21
C LEU A 146 -4.41 15.90 -6.81
N LEU A 147 -3.61 16.46 -5.90
CA LEU A 147 -4.07 16.87 -4.57
C LEU A 147 -5.12 17.99 -4.65
N LYS A 148 -4.93 18.97 -5.53
CA LYS A 148 -5.90 20.06 -5.76
C LYS A 148 -7.21 19.56 -6.36
N GLU A 149 -7.13 18.61 -7.30
CA GLU A 149 -8.28 18.02 -7.99
C GLU A 149 -9.11 17.13 -7.07
N TYR A 150 -8.49 16.15 -6.40
CA TYR A 150 -9.21 15.11 -5.66
C TYR A 150 -9.44 15.44 -4.19
N ARG A 151 -8.60 16.30 -3.58
CA ARG A 151 -8.66 16.70 -2.17
C ARG A 151 -8.84 15.49 -1.22
N PRO A 152 -7.90 14.54 -1.23
CA PRO A 152 -7.98 13.35 -0.39
C PRO A 152 -7.70 13.65 1.08
N ASP A 153 -8.16 12.78 1.97
CA ASP A 153 -7.78 12.78 3.40
C ASP A 153 -6.49 11.96 3.63
N ILE A 154 -6.26 10.97 2.77
CA ILE A 154 -5.12 10.05 2.79
C ILE A 154 -4.51 9.96 1.39
N LEU A 155 -3.22 10.23 1.28
CA LEU A 155 -2.42 10.07 0.06
C LEU A 155 -1.55 8.81 0.21
N VAL A 156 -1.50 8.01 -0.85
CA VAL A 156 -0.64 6.82 -0.95
C VAL A 156 0.27 6.99 -2.17
N LEU A 157 1.59 7.00 -1.95
CA LEU A 157 2.64 7.11 -2.96
C LEU A 157 3.44 5.82 -3.01
N THR A 158 3.21 4.99 -4.02
CA THR A 158 3.86 3.67 -4.12
C THR A 158 4.28 3.37 -5.55
N GLY A 159 4.89 2.22 -5.76
CA GLY A 159 5.44 1.79 -7.05
C GLY A 159 6.42 0.66 -6.84
N HIS A 160 7.52 0.72 -7.58
CA HIS A 160 8.68 -0.14 -7.42
C HIS A 160 9.81 0.62 -6.76
N ASP A 161 10.56 -0.07 -5.91
CA ASP A 161 11.84 0.40 -5.40
C ASP A 161 12.73 -0.82 -5.15
N GLY A 162 13.97 -0.55 -4.77
CA GLY A 162 14.90 -1.60 -4.44
C GLY A 162 16.26 -1.01 -4.18
N MET A 163 16.98 -1.67 -3.28
CA MET A 163 18.34 -1.28 -2.98
C MET A 163 19.27 -1.73 -4.10
N ILE A 164 20.19 -0.86 -4.48
CA ILE A 164 21.17 -1.16 -5.52
C ILE A 164 22.21 -2.13 -4.95
N LYS A 165 22.47 -3.22 -5.66
CA LYS A 165 23.41 -4.27 -5.24
C LYS A 165 24.80 -3.69 -4.99
N GLY A 166 25.39 -4.00 -3.84
CA GLY A 166 26.71 -3.53 -3.43
C GLY A 166 26.73 -2.20 -2.68
N SER A 167 25.56 -1.54 -2.52
CA SER A 167 25.45 -0.34 -1.69
C SER A 167 25.75 -0.65 -0.23
N GLN A 168 26.64 0.14 0.39
CA GLN A 168 27.00 0.00 1.80
C GLN A 168 26.34 1.08 2.67
N ASN A 169 25.97 2.23 2.08
CA ASN A 169 25.35 3.33 2.79
C ASN A 169 23.82 3.26 2.68
N TYR A 170 23.19 2.59 3.63
CA TYR A 170 21.73 2.43 3.68
C TYR A 170 20.96 3.73 3.91
N LEU A 171 21.61 4.80 4.37
CA LEU A 171 20.97 6.09 4.59
C LEU A 171 20.99 6.98 3.34
N SER A 172 21.91 6.74 2.40
CA SER A 172 21.97 7.49 1.15
C SER A 172 20.80 7.15 0.23
N LEU A 173 20.13 8.15 -0.32
CA LEU A 173 19.09 7.97 -1.34
C LEU A 173 19.64 7.38 -2.65
N ASP A 174 20.93 7.56 -2.95
CA ASP A 174 21.56 7.00 -4.14
C ASP A 174 21.72 5.48 -4.07
N SER A 175 21.56 4.88 -2.89
CA SER A 175 21.55 3.43 -2.69
C SER A 175 20.23 2.78 -3.13
N TYR A 176 19.25 3.56 -3.60
CA TYR A 176 17.91 3.10 -3.94
C TYR A 176 17.51 3.56 -5.34
N ARG A 177 16.75 2.74 -6.05
CA ARG A 177 16.34 3.04 -7.42
C ARG A 177 15.40 4.24 -7.49
N ASN A 178 14.38 4.25 -6.63
CA ASN A 178 13.24 5.17 -6.75
C ASN A 178 12.90 5.93 -5.46
N SER A 179 13.50 5.60 -4.31
CA SER A 179 13.25 6.31 -3.04
C SER A 179 13.32 7.83 -3.16
N LYS A 180 14.25 8.37 -3.96
CA LYS A 180 14.39 9.81 -4.19
C LYS A 180 13.11 10.47 -4.75
N TYR A 181 12.38 9.78 -5.62
CA TYR A 181 11.15 10.32 -6.21
C TYR A 181 10.00 10.30 -5.22
N PHE A 182 9.88 9.24 -4.41
CA PHE A 182 8.89 9.21 -3.34
C PHE A 182 9.16 10.31 -2.32
N VAL A 183 10.41 10.51 -1.90
CA VAL A 183 10.82 11.60 -1.00
C VAL A 183 10.45 12.97 -1.57
N GLU A 184 10.76 13.23 -2.85
CA GLU A 184 10.40 14.51 -3.48
C GLU A 184 8.88 14.71 -3.56
N ALA A 185 8.13 13.66 -3.90
CA ALA A 185 6.67 13.73 -3.96
C ALA A 185 6.04 13.98 -2.57
N VAL A 186 6.57 13.37 -1.50
CA VAL A 186 6.13 13.63 -0.12
C VAL A 186 6.40 15.09 0.27
N LYS A 187 7.60 15.62 -0.02
CA LYS A 187 7.94 17.03 0.26
C LYS A 187 6.98 17.99 -0.42
N LYS A 188 6.71 17.79 -1.72
CA LYS A 188 5.73 18.59 -2.46
C LYS A 188 4.31 18.45 -1.93
N ALA A 189 3.89 17.26 -1.52
CA ALA A 189 2.60 17.08 -0.86
C ALA A 189 2.51 17.87 0.46
N ARG A 190 3.62 17.99 1.21
CA ARG A 190 3.72 18.80 2.42
C ARG A 190 3.77 20.31 2.18
N GLU A 191 4.24 20.75 1.02
CA GLU A 191 4.07 22.15 0.58
C GLU A 191 2.59 22.50 0.36
N TYR A 192 1.79 21.55 -0.15
CA TYR A 192 0.34 21.72 -0.29
C TYR A 192 -0.41 21.64 1.05
N GLN A 193 -0.05 20.68 1.89
CA GLN A 193 -0.64 20.48 3.22
C GLN A 193 0.43 20.01 4.22
N SER A 194 0.92 20.95 5.02
CA SER A 194 2.01 20.72 5.98
C SER A 194 1.57 19.94 7.22
N SER A 195 0.29 19.96 7.58
CA SER A 195 -0.23 19.22 8.72
C SER A 195 -0.33 17.72 8.42
N TYR A 196 0.36 16.92 9.24
CA TYR A 196 0.28 15.45 9.24
C TYR A 196 -1.13 14.95 9.57
N ASP A 197 -1.88 15.73 10.36
CA ASP A 197 -3.22 15.41 10.81
C ASP A 197 -4.29 15.79 9.77
N GLU A 198 -3.99 16.64 8.78
CA GLU A 198 -4.93 17.05 7.73
C GLU A 198 -4.74 16.24 6.44
N LEU A 199 -3.49 15.94 6.06
CA LEU A 199 -3.19 15.00 4.97
C LEU A 199 -2.31 13.87 5.49
N VAL A 200 -2.86 12.66 5.56
CA VAL A 200 -2.10 11.48 5.98
C VAL A 200 -1.39 10.91 4.75
N ILE A 201 -0.09 10.67 4.85
CA ILE A 201 0.72 10.19 3.72
C ILE A 201 1.31 8.82 4.07
N PHE A 202 1.00 7.81 3.25
CA PHE A 202 1.76 6.56 3.15
C PHE A 202 2.69 6.65 1.95
N ALA A 203 3.98 6.34 2.12
CA ALA A 203 4.93 6.37 1.02
C ALA A 203 5.92 5.20 0.99
N GLY A 204 6.33 4.81 -0.21
CA GLY A 204 7.40 3.84 -0.44
C GLY A 204 6.93 2.52 -1.04
N ALA A 205 7.91 1.69 -1.40
CA ALA A 205 7.73 0.37 -1.95
C ALA A 205 8.67 -0.63 -1.25
N CYS A 206 8.90 -1.78 -1.87
CA CYS A 206 9.84 -2.78 -1.36
C CYS A 206 11.25 -2.19 -1.21
N GLN A 207 11.84 -2.37 -0.02
CA GLN A 207 13.18 -1.93 0.31
C GLN A 207 13.44 -0.42 0.19
N SER A 208 12.41 0.42 0.23
CA SER A 208 12.59 1.87 0.21
C SER A 208 13.39 2.39 1.40
N ASN A 209 13.99 3.57 1.24
CA ASN A 209 14.64 4.31 2.30
C ASN A 209 13.60 4.88 3.29
N PHE A 210 13.25 4.07 4.29
CA PHE A 210 12.24 4.36 5.29
C PHE A 210 12.50 5.69 6.02
N GLU A 211 13.74 5.89 6.47
CA GLU A 211 14.17 7.04 7.28
C GLU A 211 13.96 8.34 6.49
N ALA A 212 14.42 8.36 5.24
CA ALA A 212 14.27 9.53 4.38
C ALA A 212 12.80 9.84 4.06
N LEU A 213 11.92 8.84 3.98
CA LEU A 213 10.49 9.03 3.74
C LEU A 213 9.78 9.63 4.96
N ILE A 214 10.09 9.15 6.16
CA ILE A 214 9.57 9.72 7.41
C ILE A 214 10.07 11.15 7.58
N GLU A 215 11.37 11.40 7.38
CA GLU A 215 11.97 12.73 7.45
C GLU A 215 11.36 13.69 6.43
N ALA A 216 11.04 13.21 5.22
CA ALA A 216 10.39 14.00 4.18
C ALA A 216 8.96 14.45 4.53
N GLY A 217 8.31 13.77 5.48
CA GLY A 217 6.98 14.13 5.96
C GLY A 217 5.92 13.05 5.86
N ALA A 218 6.28 11.80 5.55
CA ALA A 218 5.31 10.71 5.51
C ALA A 218 4.82 10.37 6.92
N ASN A 219 3.53 10.06 7.06
CA ASN A 219 2.98 9.51 8.31
C ASN A 219 3.41 8.05 8.46
N PHE A 220 3.38 7.30 7.35
CA PHE A 220 3.76 5.89 7.30
C PHE A 220 4.68 5.67 6.11
N ALA A 221 5.67 4.80 6.29
CA ALA A 221 6.58 4.44 5.24
C ALA A 221 6.87 2.93 5.24
N SER A 222 7.23 2.41 4.08
CA SER A 222 7.59 1.01 3.91
C SER A 222 9.07 0.73 4.20
N SER A 223 9.32 -0.53 4.52
CA SER A 223 10.60 -1.22 4.58
C SER A 223 11.64 -0.62 5.56
N PRO A 224 11.31 -0.43 6.86
CA PRO A 224 12.31 -0.07 7.86
C PRO A 224 13.46 -1.10 7.92
N GLN A 225 13.17 -2.39 7.73
CA GLN A 225 14.20 -3.44 7.64
C GLN A 225 14.60 -3.80 6.20
N ARG A 226 14.27 -2.96 5.22
CA ARG A 226 14.60 -3.17 3.79
C ARG A 226 14.13 -4.51 3.22
N VAL A 227 12.96 -4.95 3.68
CA VAL A 227 12.29 -6.18 3.24
C VAL A 227 11.25 -5.91 2.15
N LEU A 228 10.78 -6.96 1.50
CA LEU A 228 9.63 -6.90 0.60
C LEU A 228 8.34 -6.69 1.39
N ILE A 229 7.44 -5.88 0.85
CA ILE A 229 6.12 -5.60 1.42
C ILE A 229 5.02 -6.16 0.53
N HIS A 230 3.87 -6.41 1.15
CA HIS A 230 2.71 -6.96 0.47
C HIS A 230 1.92 -5.85 -0.24
N ALA A 231 1.32 -6.16 -1.39
CA ALA A 231 0.61 -5.16 -2.18
C ALA A 231 -0.53 -4.47 -1.41
N LEU A 232 -1.23 -5.20 -0.54
CA LEU A 232 -2.35 -4.69 0.28
C LEU A 232 -1.94 -4.05 1.62
N ASP A 233 -0.66 -4.04 1.98
CA ASP A 233 -0.22 -3.38 3.23
C ASP A 233 -0.64 -1.91 3.32
N PRO A 234 -0.51 -1.08 2.26
CA PRO A 234 -1.02 0.30 2.26
C PRO A 234 -2.54 0.37 2.46
N VAL A 235 -3.28 -0.62 1.97
CA VAL A 235 -4.75 -0.67 2.09
C VAL A 235 -5.17 -0.82 3.55
N PHE A 236 -4.51 -1.71 4.29
CA PHE A 236 -4.85 -1.97 5.68
C PHE A 236 -4.51 -0.80 6.62
N ILE A 237 -3.39 -0.10 6.38
CA ILE A 237 -3.08 1.13 7.11
C ILE A 237 -4.13 2.21 6.83
N CYS A 238 -4.46 2.42 5.56
CA CYS A 238 -5.48 3.40 5.18
C CYS A 238 -6.84 3.06 5.77
N GLU A 239 -7.22 1.79 5.83
CA GLU A 239 -8.49 1.37 6.45
C GLU A 239 -8.56 1.77 7.92
N LYS A 240 -7.51 1.46 8.68
CA LYS A 240 -7.44 1.82 10.10
C LYS A 240 -7.59 3.33 10.28
N VAL A 241 -6.86 4.12 9.51
CA VAL A 241 -6.90 5.59 9.61
C VAL A 241 -8.25 6.15 9.15
N ALA A 242 -8.77 5.67 8.01
CA ALA A 242 -10.01 6.15 7.40
C ALA A 242 -11.25 5.94 8.27
N PHE A 243 -11.28 4.85 9.05
CA PHE A 243 -12.38 4.49 9.94
C PHE A 243 -12.13 4.80 11.42
N SER A 244 -10.97 5.37 11.78
CA SER A 244 -10.74 5.89 13.12
C SER A 244 -11.34 7.29 13.27
N ASN A 245 -12.08 7.53 14.35
CA ASN A 245 -12.73 8.82 14.60
C ASN A 245 -11.70 9.96 14.66
N ILE A 246 -12.03 11.13 14.13
CA ILE A 246 -11.18 12.33 14.13
C ILE A 246 -10.74 12.83 15.51
N SER A 247 -11.45 12.44 16.57
CA SER A 247 -11.06 12.72 17.96
C SER A 247 -9.97 11.79 18.51
N LYS A 248 -9.55 10.78 17.75
CA LYS A 248 -8.59 9.77 18.19
C LYS A 248 -7.32 9.79 17.36
N PHE A 249 -6.22 9.55 18.04
CA PHE A 249 -4.95 9.24 17.43
C PHE A 249 -4.78 7.73 17.31
N VAL A 250 -4.31 7.28 16.16
CA VAL A 250 -3.95 5.89 15.85
C VAL A 250 -2.44 5.76 16.05
N SER A 251 -2.01 4.85 16.91
CA SER A 251 -0.58 4.57 17.06
C SER A 251 -0.02 3.77 15.87
N PRO A 252 1.30 3.76 15.64
CA PRO A 252 1.90 2.90 14.62
C PRO A 252 1.54 1.42 14.81
N ASP A 253 1.56 0.90 16.04
CA ASP A 253 1.20 -0.48 16.33
C ASP A 253 -0.27 -0.78 15.96
N GLU A 254 -1.19 0.12 16.27
CA GLU A 254 -2.59 -0.01 15.91
C GLU A 254 -2.84 0.04 14.40
N ALA A 255 -2.07 0.87 13.68
CA ALA A 255 -2.13 0.98 12.22
C ALA A 255 -1.60 -0.29 11.53
N LEU A 256 -0.62 -0.96 12.16
CA LEU A 256 0.07 -2.12 11.62
C LEU A 256 -0.60 -3.46 11.97
N GLU A 257 -1.49 -3.49 12.96
CA GLU A 257 -2.14 -4.70 13.52
C GLU A 257 -2.68 -5.67 12.46
N ASN A 258 -3.28 -5.14 11.39
CA ASN A 258 -3.94 -5.93 10.35
C ASN A 258 -3.16 -5.97 9.02
N THR A 259 -1.91 -5.48 9.01
CA THR A 259 -1.03 -5.57 7.83
C THR A 259 -0.47 -6.99 7.66
N VAL A 260 -0.06 -7.35 6.44
CA VAL A 260 0.45 -8.69 6.14
C VAL A 260 1.91 -8.81 6.54
N THR A 261 2.71 -7.80 6.24
CA THR A 261 4.16 -7.79 6.51
C THR A 261 4.51 -7.35 7.93
N GLY A 262 3.67 -6.50 8.55
CA GLY A 262 3.89 -6.01 9.91
C GLY A 262 5.11 -5.10 10.07
N VAL A 263 5.60 -4.99 11.30
CA VAL A 263 6.66 -4.03 11.72
C VAL A 263 8.01 -4.21 11.00
N LYS A 264 8.26 -5.37 10.40
CA LYS A 264 9.47 -5.59 9.59
C LYS A 264 9.41 -4.78 8.30
N GLY A 265 8.24 -4.70 7.70
CA GLY A 265 8.02 -4.09 6.39
C GLY A 265 7.38 -2.72 6.44
N LEU A 266 6.91 -2.24 7.58
CA LEU A 266 6.16 -1.00 7.65
C LEU A 266 6.43 -0.32 9.00
N GLY A 267 6.41 1.00 9.00
CA GLY A 267 6.52 1.82 10.20
C GLY A 267 5.85 3.17 10.00
N GLY A 268 5.83 4.00 11.03
CA GLY A 268 5.26 5.34 10.93
C GLY A 268 5.17 6.07 12.25
N LEU A 269 4.44 7.17 12.22
CA LEU A 269 4.19 8.09 13.33
C LEU A 269 2.72 8.01 13.75
N GLN A 270 2.47 8.38 15.01
CA GLN A 270 1.10 8.53 15.51
C GLN A 270 0.33 9.53 14.62
N THR A 271 -0.90 9.18 14.26
CA THR A 271 -1.67 9.92 13.25
C THR A 271 -3.14 10.04 13.66
N ARG A 272 -3.74 11.22 13.48
CA ARG A 272 -5.18 11.43 13.75
C ARG A 272 -6.07 10.66 12.77
N GLY A 273 -7.14 10.07 13.29
CA GLY A 273 -8.17 9.40 12.50
C GLY A 273 -8.91 10.33 11.54
N LYS A 274 -9.53 9.78 10.50
CA LYS A 274 -10.21 10.55 9.44
C LYS A 274 -11.73 10.35 9.38
N PHE A 275 -12.29 9.49 10.22
CA PHE A 275 -13.71 9.24 10.24
C PHE A 275 -14.45 10.39 10.94
N ARG A 276 -15.50 10.90 10.28
CA ARG A 276 -16.40 11.92 10.82
C ARG A 276 -17.79 11.35 11.00
N GLU A 277 -18.38 11.61 12.14
CA GLU A 277 -19.78 11.31 12.45
C GLU A 277 -20.65 12.54 12.14
N GLY A 278 -21.84 12.32 11.59
CA GLY A 278 -22.78 13.37 11.21
C GLY A 278 -24.21 13.01 11.59
N MET A 279 -25.03 14.04 11.86
CA MET A 279 -26.45 13.92 12.17
C MET A 279 -27.21 15.22 11.83
N PRO A 280 -28.52 15.15 11.52
CA PRO A 280 -29.28 13.94 11.20
C PRO A 280 -29.00 13.47 9.76
N LYS A 281 -29.26 12.20 9.45
CA LYS A 281 -29.27 11.71 8.06
C LYS A 281 -30.45 12.32 7.31
N SER A 282 -30.18 12.89 6.14
CA SER A 282 -31.19 13.50 5.29
C SER A 282 -32.22 12.47 4.83
N ALA A 283 -33.49 12.87 4.75
CA ALA A 283 -34.55 12.03 4.17
C ALA A 283 -34.38 11.82 2.65
N TYR A 284 -33.48 12.58 2.02
CA TYR A 284 -33.20 12.54 0.58
C TYR A 284 -31.90 11.79 0.22
N SER A 285 -31.24 11.14 1.19
CA SER A 285 -29.94 10.45 1.01
C SER A 285 -29.99 8.93 1.13
#